data_AF-A0A7S3FY14-F1
#
_entry.id   AF-A0A7S3FY14-F1
#
_cell.length_a   1.000
_cell.length_b   1.000
_cell.length_c   1.000
_cell.angle_alpha   90.00
_cell.angle_beta   90.00
_cell.angle_gamma   90.00
#
_symmetry.space_group_name_H-M   'P 1'
#
loop_
_entity.id
_entity.type
_entity.pdbx_description
1 polymer ?
#
loop_
_entity_poly.entity_id
_entity_poly.type
_entity_poly.pdbx_seq_one_letter_code
_entity_poly.pdbx_strand_id
1 'polypeptide(L)'
;KETREKSVPKALLRLRNYGNILNKHINSGEQIINLEEICPYLAKFNSRQIEIPGQYFQNEEEPLPQRTVFLDRFEPLVYRTGLGQRRVVMRGNNQKQYPFSISQVIDYNRACQEERASQDK
;
A
#
# COMPACT_ATOMS: atom_id res chain seq x y z
N LYS A 1 21.58 -25.67 32.35
CA LYS A 1 20.23 -25.12 32.01
C LYS A 1 20.16 -23.60 32.24
N GLU A 2 20.80 -23.03 33.26
CA GLU A 2 20.83 -21.58 33.57
C GLU A 2 21.39 -20.63 32.47
N THR A 3 22.31 -21.09 31.63
CA THR A 3 22.93 -20.23 30.60
C THR A 3 22.00 -19.87 29.45
N ARG A 4 21.01 -20.73 29.14
CA ARG A 4 19.98 -20.43 28.12
C ARG A 4 18.99 -19.38 28.61
N GLU A 5 18.57 -19.44 29.87
CA GLU A 5 17.56 -18.54 30.44
C GLU A 5 18.06 -17.09 30.54
N LYS A 6 19.35 -16.86 30.81
CA LYS A 6 19.94 -15.51 30.78
C LYS A 6 20.19 -14.99 29.35
N SER A 7 20.22 -15.87 28.35
CA SER A 7 20.50 -15.51 26.95
C SER A 7 19.26 -14.96 26.21
N VAL A 8 18.06 -15.45 26.55
CA VAL A 8 16.82 -15.06 25.88
C VAL A 8 16.45 -13.60 26.15
N PRO A 9 16.45 -13.08 27.39
CA PRO A 9 16.19 -11.66 27.67
C PRO A 9 17.18 -10.73 26.98
N LYS A 10 18.46 -11.13 26.93
CA LYS A 10 19.52 -10.37 26.24
C LYS A 10 19.27 -10.32 24.74
N ALA A 11 18.83 -11.43 24.13
CA ALA A 11 18.47 -11.48 22.71
C ALA A 11 17.24 -10.61 22.41
N LEU A 12 16.20 -10.67 23.25
CA LEU A 12 15.01 -9.83 23.12
C LEU A 12 15.35 -8.34 23.22
N LEU A 13 16.21 -7.96 24.16
CA LEU A 13 16.67 -6.57 24.29
C LEU A 13 17.43 -6.11 23.04
N ARG A 14 18.30 -6.95 22.49
CA ARG A 14 19.01 -6.65 21.24
C ARG A 14 18.04 -6.50 20.07
N LEU A 15 17.07 -7.41 19.92
CA LEU A 15 16.05 -7.34 18.88
C LEU A 15 15.21 -6.06 18.99
N ARG A 16 14.81 -5.69 20.22
CA ARG A 16 14.09 -4.44 20.47
C ARG A 16 14.93 -3.22 20.09
N ASN A 17 16.21 -3.22 20.45
CA ASN A 17 17.13 -2.14 20.08
C ASN A 17 17.28 -2.02 18.56
N TYR A 18 17.46 -3.13 17.84
CA TYR A 18 17.48 -3.12 16.39
C TYR A 18 16.16 -2.62 15.78
N GLY A 19 15.02 -3.08 16.29
CA GLY A 19 13.71 -2.60 15.86
C GLY A 19 13.56 -1.08 16.02
N ASN A 20 14.02 -0.54 17.15
CA ASN A 20 14.01 0.91 17.40
C ASN A 20 14.94 1.68 16.44
N ILE A 21 16.15 1.16 16.19
CA ILE A 21 17.12 1.77 15.27
C ILE A 21 16.54 1.80 13.84
N LEU A 22 15.98 0.67 13.39
CA LEU A 22 15.37 0.56 12.06
C LEU A 22 14.17 1.50 11.94
N ASN A 23 13.27 1.52 12.91
CA ASN A 23 12.13 2.44 12.92
C ASN A 23 12.56 3.91 12.88
N LYS A 24 13.60 4.28 13.65
CA LYS A 24 14.15 5.63 13.62
C LYS A 24 14.69 5.98 12.24
N HIS A 25 15.49 5.10 11.65
CA HIS A 25 16.07 5.31 10.32
C HIS A 25 14.98 5.44 9.24
N ILE A 26 13.95 4.61 9.34
CA ILE A 26 12.77 4.64 8.47
C ILE A 26 12.05 5.97 8.60
N ASN A 27 11.75 6.41 9.81
CA ASN A 27 11.02 7.66 10.04
C ASN A 27 11.85 8.90 9.69
N SER A 28 13.18 8.83 9.74
CA SER A 28 14.06 9.93 9.30
C SER A 28 14.20 10.05 7.78
N GLY A 29 13.83 9.02 7.03
CA GLY A 29 13.89 9.06 5.57
C GLY A 29 12.82 9.98 4.97
N GLU A 30 13.01 10.30 3.70
CA GLU A 30 12.04 11.08 2.93
C GLU A 30 10.67 10.38 2.91
N GLN A 31 9.62 11.15 3.20
CA GLN A 31 8.25 10.64 3.30
C GLN A 31 7.44 10.85 2.02
N ILE A 32 7.92 11.70 1.11
CA ILE A 32 7.27 12.04 -0.15
C ILE A 32 8.33 11.87 -1.23
N ILE A 33 8.05 11.03 -2.22
CA ILE A 33 8.99 10.72 -3.29
C ILE A 33 8.29 10.99 -4.61
N ASN A 34 9.03 11.53 -5.58
CA ASN A 34 8.49 11.74 -6.92
C ASN A 34 8.22 10.38 -7.60
N LEU A 35 7.02 10.22 -8.15
CA LEU A 35 6.62 9.02 -8.87
C LEU A 35 7.51 8.80 -10.10
N GLU A 36 7.97 9.86 -10.76
CA GLU A 36 8.87 9.76 -11.90
C GLU A 36 10.21 9.10 -11.54
N GLU A 37 10.72 9.32 -10.32
CA GLU A 37 11.97 8.71 -9.85
C GLU A 37 11.80 7.21 -9.54
N ILE A 38 10.61 6.80 -9.09
CA ILE A 38 10.32 5.40 -8.72
C ILE A 38 9.88 4.60 -9.95
N CYS A 39 8.97 5.16 -10.74
CA CYS A 39 8.33 4.51 -11.88
C CYS A 39 7.97 5.54 -12.96
N PRO A 40 8.90 5.83 -13.89
CA PRO A 40 8.66 6.76 -14.99
C PRO A 40 7.46 6.39 -15.87
N TYR A 41 7.17 5.09 -15.97
CA TYR A 41 6.03 4.58 -16.75
C TYR A 41 4.69 5.08 -16.20
N LEU A 42 4.47 4.98 -14.89
CA LEU A 42 3.23 5.45 -14.27
C LEU A 42 3.14 6.97 -14.26
N ALA A 43 4.27 7.67 -14.14
CA ALA A 43 4.31 9.13 -14.23
C ALA A 43 3.87 9.66 -15.60
N LYS A 44 4.15 8.92 -16.68
CA LYS A 44 3.79 9.26 -18.07
C LYS A 44 2.52 8.56 -18.56
N PHE A 45 1.82 7.86 -17.67
CA PHE A 45 0.62 7.12 -18.01
C PHE A 45 -0.52 8.07 -18.42
N ASN A 46 -1.15 7.79 -19.57
CA ASN A 46 -2.19 8.65 -20.16
C ASN A 46 -3.28 7.87 -20.92
N SER A 47 -3.60 6.63 -20.51
CA SER A 47 -4.66 5.85 -21.14
C SER A 47 -6.01 6.07 -20.46
N ARG A 48 -7.05 6.36 -21.25
CA ARG A 48 -8.44 6.55 -20.77
C ARG A 48 -9.30 5.29 -20.82
N GLN A 49 -8.70 4.14 -21.15
CA GLN A 49 -9.43 2.88 -21.30
C GLN A 49 -9.36 1.98 -20.06
N ILE A 50 -8.51 2.34 -19.08
CA ILE A 50 -8.32 1.54 -17.87
C ILE A 50 -9.30 2.04 -16.82
N GLU A 51 -10.04 1.13 -16.20
CA GLU A 51 -10.95 1.42 -15.09
C GLU A 51 -10.18 1.54 -13.78
N ILE A 52 -10.67 2.37 -12.85
CA ILE A 52 -10.12 2.38 -11.49
C ILE A 52 -10.38 1.01 -10.84
N PRO A 53 -9.37 0.35 -10.23
CA PRO A 53 -9.57 -0.93 -9.58
C PRO A 53 -10.53 -0.86 -8.38
N GLY A 54 -11.20 -1.97 -8.08
CA GLY A 54 -12.02 -2.11 -6.87
C GLY A 54 -13.47 -1.61 -7.00
N GLN A 55 -13.89 -1.10 -8.16
CA GLN A 55 -15.22 -0.49 -8.35
C GLN A 55 -16.40 -1.47 -8.24
N TYR A 56 -16.14 -2.74 -8.48
CA TYR A 56 -17.15 -3.80 -8.50
C TYR A 56 -17.38 -4.44 -7.13
N PHE A 57 -16.61 -4.06 -6.10
CA PHE A 57 -16.69 -4.69 -4.78
C PHE A 57 -17.72 -4.03 -3.85
N GLN A 58 -18.13 -2.79 -4.10
CA GLN A 58 -18.91 -1.99 -3.14
C GLN A 58 -20.41 -1.92 -3.43
N ASN A 59 -20.87 -2.39 -4.58
CA ASN A 59 -22.26 -2.24 -4.99
C ASN A 59 -22.92 -3.62 -5.06
N GLU A 60 -23.97 -3.82 -4.25
CA GLU A 60 -24.94 -4.92 -4.47
C GLU A 60 -25.71 -4.73 -5.78
N GLU A 61 -25.70 -3.51 -6.34
CA GLU A 61 -26.27 -3.20 -7.66
C GLU A 61 -25.36 -3.63 -8.82
N GLU A 62 -25.99 -4.08 -9.90
CA GLU A 62 -25.31 -4.47 -11.14
C GLU A 62 -24.44 -3.31 -11.68
N PRO A 63 -23.19 -3.59 -12.08
CA PRO A 63 -22.30 -2.55 -12.58
C PRO A 63 -22.82 -1.91 -13.86
N LEU A 64 -23.14 -0.62 -13.79
CA LEU A 64 -23.56 0.17 -14.94
C LEU A 64 -22.35 0.85 -15.60
N PRO A 65 -22.11 0.65 -16.92
CA PRO A 65 -20.98 1.27 -17.64
C PRO A 65 -20.92 2.79 -17.54
N GLN A 66 -22.07 3.43 -17.31
CA GLN A 66 -22.20 4.90 -17.17
C GLN A 66 -21.63 5.42 -15.83
N ARG A 67 -21.49 4.55 -14.83
CA ARG A 67 -20.97 4.88 -13.49
C ARG A 67 -19.49 4.49 -13.33
N THR A 68 -18.94 3.73 -14.28
CA THR A 68 -17.53 3.32 -14.29
C THR A 68 -16.62 4.55 -14.37
N VAL A 69 -15.58 4.57 -13.53
CA VAL A 69 -14.59 5.66 -13.53
C VAL A 69 -13.33 5.14 -14.16
N PHE A 70 -12.90 5.81 -15.22
CA PHE A 70 -11.67 5.49 -15.90
C PHE A 70 -10.51 6.24 -15.27
N LEU A 71 -9.37 5.57 -15.16
CA LEU A 71 -8.10 6.17 -14.80
C LEU A 71 -7.70 7.21 -15.85
N ASP A 72 -7.43 8.43 -15.42
CA ASP A 72 -6.89 9.50 -16.28
C ASP A 72 -5.36 9.53 -16.17
N ARG A 73 -4.85 9.59 -14.94
CA ARG A 73 -3.42 9.64 -14.63
C ARG A 73 -3.11 9.27 -13.18
N PHE A 74 -1.83 9.13 -12.88
CA PHE A 74 -1.33 9.06 -11.50
C PHE A 74 -0.93 10.45 -11.02
N GLU A 75 -1.13 10.74 -9.73
CA GLU A 75 -0.54 11.92 -9.12
C GLU A 75 0.98 11.75 -8.99
N PRO A 76 1.77 12.83 -9.15
CA PRO A 76 3.22 12.74 -9.28
C PRO A 76 3.94 12.42 -7.96
N LEU A 77 3.24 12.37 -6.83
CA LEU A 77 3.82 12.15 -5.51
C LEU A 77 3.38 10.82 -4.93
N VAL A 78 4.36 10.07 -4.41
CA VAL A 78 4.16 8.83 -3.66
C VAL A 78 4.48 9.09 -2.20
N TYR A 79 3.53 8.79 -1.32
CA TYR A 79 3.69 8.98 0.12
C TYR A 79 4.13 7.68 0.75
N ARG A 80 5.15 7.73 1.59
CA ARG A 80 5.50 6.59 2.43
C ARG A 80 4.62 6.61 3.68
N THR A 81 3.92 5.52 3.95
CA THR A 81 2.97 5.42 5.07
C THR A 81 3.43 4.46 6.16
N GLY A 82 4.50 3.69 5.91
CA GLY A 82 5.05 2.76 6.90
C GLY A 82 6.24 1.95 6.39
N LEU A 83 6.55 0.88 7.14
CA LEU A 83 7.54 -0.13 6.77
C LEU A 83 7.10 -0.86 5.49
N GLY A 84 7.75 -0.57 4.37
CA GLY A 84 7.43 -1.22 3.08
C GLY A 84 6.05 -0.88 2.51
N GLN A 85 5.39 0.14 3.07
CA GLN A 85 4.08 0.62 2.61
C GLN A 85 4.20 1.99 1.95
N ARG A 86 3.59 2.10 0.78
CA ARG A 86 3.53 3.33 -0.01
C ARG A 86 2.10 3.61 -0.42
N ARG A 87 1.71 4.87 -0.42
CA ARG A 87 0.42 5.33 -0.91
C ARG A 87 0.61 6.08 -2.21
N VAL A 88 -0.03 5.59 -3.26
CA VAL A 88 -0.10 6.20 -4.59
C VAL A 88 -1.52 6.72 -4.79
N VAL A 89 -1.67 7.86 -5.46
CA VAL A 89 -2.99 8.42 -5.75
C VAL A 89 -3.25 8.33 -7.24
N MET A 90 -4.36 7.69 -7.60
CA MET A 90 -4.88 7.64 -8.96
C MET A 90 -5.91 8.76 -9.14
N ARG A 91 -5.91 9.42 -10.30
CA ARG A 91 -6.92 10.43 -10.65
C ARG A 91 -7.85 9.85 -11.71
N GLY A 92 -9.16 9.89 -11.42
CA GLY A 92 -10.19 9.46 -12.36
C GLY A 92 -10.52 10.53 -13.40
N ASN A 93 -11.14 10.10 -14.50
CA ASN A 93 -11.70 10.99 -15.54
C ASN A 93 -12.78 11.95 -15.00
N ASN A 94 -13.39 11.61 -13.87
CA ASN A 94 -14.31 12.44 -13.10
C ASN A 94 -13.62 13.49 -12.20
N GLN A 95 -12.30 13.67 -12.34
CA GLN A 95 -11.46 14.57 -11.54
C GLN A 95 -11.33 14.22 -10.05
N LYS A 96 -11.87 13.07 -9.61
CA LYS A 96 -11.71 12.60 -8.22
C LYS A 96 -10.37 11.88 -8.05
N GLN A 97 -9.89 11.90 -6.80
CA GLN A 97 -8.66 11.24 -6.38
C GLN A 97 -8.98 9.94 -5.63
N TYR A 98 -8.24 8.90 -5.95
CA TYR A 98 -8.40 7.54 -5.43
C TYR A 98 -7.06 7.08 -4.83
N PRO A 99 -6.87 7.24 -3.51
CA PRO A 99 -5.65 6.81 -2.84
C PRO A 99 -5.63 5.28 -2.66
N PHE A 100 -4.52 4.65 -3.09
CA PHE A 100 -4.27 3.22 -2.91
C PHE A 100 -3.02 3.00 -2.08
N SER A 101 -3.11 2.07 -1.12
CA SER A 101 -1.98 1.62 -0.31
C SER A 101 -1.36 0.36 -0.92
N ILE A 102 -0.07 0.43 -1.21
CA ILE A 102 0.75 -0.65 -1.76
C ILE A 102 1.55 -1.24 -0.62
N SER A 103 1.38 -2.53 -0.36
CA SER A 103 2.18 -3.29 0.61
C SER A 103 2.96 -4.37 -0.12
N GLN A 104 4.29 -4.38 0.00
CA GLN A 104 5.14 -5.39 -0.66
C GLN A 104 5.16 -6.73 0.09
N VAL A 105 4.82 -6.73 1.37
CA VAL A 105 4.78 -7.93 2.21
C VAL A 105 3.32 -8.26 2.44
N ILE A 106 2.78 -9.13 1.60
CA ILE A 106 1.46 -9.70 1.77
C ILE A 106 1.67 -11.19 2.04
N ASP A 107 1.31 -11.64 3.24
CA ASP A 107 1.09 -13.07 3.44
C ASP A 107 -0.13 -13.45 2.59
N TYR A 108 0.12 -14.09 1.46
CA TYR A 108 -0.90 -14.39 0.46
C TYR A 108 -2.10 -15.13 1.05
N ASN A 109 -1.84 -16.09 1.95
CA ASN A 109 -2.91 -16.87 2.58
C ASN A 109 -3.78 -15.98 3.47
N ARG A 110 -3.15 -15.08 4.21
CA ARG A 110 -3.85 -14.12 5.06
C ARG A 110 -4.67 -13.13 4.23
N ALA A 111 -4.11 -12.61 3.14
CA ALA A 111 -4.83 -11.68 2.26
C ALA A 111 -6.06 -12.34 1.62
N CYS A 112 -5.92 -13.56 1.08
CA CYS A 112 -7.06 -14.28 0.51
C CYS A 112 -8.16 -14.56 1.55
N GLN A 113 -7.80 -14.83 2.81
CA GLN A 113 -8.78 -15.02 3.89
C GLN A 113 -9.49 -13.71 4.28
N GLU A 114 -8.73 -12.62 4.40
CA GLU A 114 -9.27 -11.29 4.74
C GLU A 114 -10.17 -10.74 3.62
N GLU A 115 -9.83 -10.98 2.34
CA GLU A 115 -10.66 -10.61 1.19
C GLU A 115 -12.02 -11.33 1.21
N ARG A 116 -12.03 -12.65 1.41
CA ARG A 116 -13.28 -13.44 1.49
C ARG A 116 -14.15 -13.00 2.66
N ALA A 117 -13.55 -12.82 3.84
CA ALA A 117 -14.28 -12.36 5.02
C ALA A 117 -14.86 -10.93 4.88
N SER A 118 -14.35 -10.15 3.92
CA SER A 118 -14.88 -8.82 3.59
C SER A 118 -15.97 -8.85 2.53
N GLN A 119 -16.07 -9.94 1.75
CA GLN A 119 -17.14 -10.18 0.77
C GLN A 119 -18.40 -10.76 1.42
N ASP A 120 -18.24 -11.49 2.53
CA ASP A 120 -19.35 -12.14 3.26
C ASP A 120 -20.06 -11.20 4.26
N LYS A 121 -19.77 -9.89 4.25
CA LYS A 121 -20.36 -8.86 5.12
C LYS A 121 -21.28 -7.94 4.36
#